data_AF-A0ABC9GFY7-F1
#
_entry.id   AF-A0ABC9GFY7-F1
#
_cell.length_a   1.000
_cell.length_b   1.000
_cell.length_c   1.000
_cell.angle_alpha   90.00
_cell.angle_beta   90.00
_cell.angle_gamma   90.00
#
_symmetry.space_group_name_H-M   'P 1'
#
loop_
_entity.id
_entity.type
_entity.pdbx_description
1 polymer ?
#
loop_
_entity_poly.entity_id
_entity_poly.type
_entity_poly.pdbx_seq_one_letter_code
_entity_poly.pdbx_strand_id
1 'polypeptide(L)'
;MNKCMHRSIVVKTSSIYFKLFFYTFPEITCVDSKTDLISFYIWQVKQEMASTQMTAEDILDESIEQAKSSVQSQELLNQAKDVVIANERIDKHGAATWPPLPGVLPQITLIGGVLTNKANGALSVMDEHKYAGHIVSVYPNPLQIAGRFALSALTTKGVKAAVVYSGKNKYDVKCGWLLAFADTKHAGRKIYAECGPKEKFNKIDWAHVERKLNSAGTVAKAYDVATGTALYARIVGSDDGAVGTSAAGAVFHG
;
A
#
# COMPACT_ATOMS: atom_id res chain seq x y z
N MET A 1 -49.59 26.04 33.00
CA MET A 1 -48.15 25.81 33.26
C MET A 1 -47.89 24.31 33.20
N ASN A 2 -47.41 23.79 32.06
CA ASN A 2 -47.14 22.36 31.90
C ASN A 2 -45.68 22.06 32.27
N LYS A 3 -45.50 21.20 33.29
CA LYS A 3 -44.18 20.69 33.72
C LYS A 3 -43.67 19.69 32.68
N CYS A 4 -42.61 20.03 31.95
CA CYS A 4 -41.86 19.04 31.16
C CYS A 4 -41.02 18.15 32.09
N MET A 5 -41.39 16.87 32.20
CA MET A 5 -40.56 15.87 32.86
C MET A 5 -39.32 15.55 32.01
N HIS A 6 -38.14 15.68 32.59
CA HIS A 6 -36.93 15.06 32.07
C HIS A 6 -37.07 13.54 32.13
N ARG A 7 -37.09 12.88 30.97
CA ARG A 7 -36.99 11.43 30.86
C ARG A 7 -35.63 11.07 30.25
N SER A 8 -34.81 10.39 31.04
CA SER A 8 -33.59 9.74 30.58
C SER A 8 -33.96 8.39 29.97
N ILE A 9 -33.58 8.13 28.72
CA ILE A 9 -33.72 6.82 28.09
C ILE A 9 -32.35 6.16 28.08
N VAL A 10 -32.22 5.01 28.73
CA VAL A 10 -31.00 4.19 28.70
C VAL A 10 -31.25 3.07 27.68
N VAL A 11 -30.56 3.12 26.55
CA VAL A 11 -30.60 2.06 25.54
C VAL A 11 -29.46 1.08 25.82
N LYS A 12 -29.79 -0.21 25.97
CA LYS A 12 -28.82 -1.26 26.28
C LYS A 12 -28.64 -2.15 25.06
N THR A 13 -27.47 -2.08 24.41
CA THR A 13 -27.05 -3.03 23.39
C THR A 13 -25.70 -3.62 23.77
N SER A 14 -25.46 -4.86 23.35
CA SER A 14 -24.67 -5.90 24.02
C SER A 14 -23.17 -5.66 24.27
N SER A 15 -22.60 -4.47 24.08
CA SER A 15 -21.18 -4.21 24.43
C SER A 15 -20.74 -2.74 24.61
N ILE A 16 -21.59 -1.71 24.51
CA ILE A 16 -21.15 -0.31 24.68
C ILE A 16 -22.24 0.53 25.35
N TYR A 17 -21.90 1.26 26.42
CA TYR A 17 -22.80 2.22 27.08
C TYR A 17 -22.60 3.62 26.48
N PHE A 18 -23.60 4.15 25.78
CA PHE A 18 -23.66 5.56 25.40
C PHE A 18 -24.62 6.30 26.33
N LYS A 19 -24.13 7.34 27.01
CA LYS A 19 -24.97 8.24 27.81
C LYS A 19 -25.31 9.46 26.95
N LEU A 20 -26.50 9.45 26.34
CA LEU A 20 -26.99 10.54 25.52
C LEU A 20 -27.43 11.71 26.42
N PHE A 21 -26.77 12.85 26.28
CA PHE A 21 -27.22 14.13 26.85
C PHE A 21 -28.03 14.86 25.79
N PHE A 22 -29.31 15.09 26.07
CA PHE A 22 -30.16 15.93 25.23
C PHE A 22 -29.94 17.39 25.61
N TYR A 23 -29.28 18.15 24.73
CA TYR A 23 -29.33 19.60 24.81
C TYR A 23 -30.67 20.07 24.23
N THR A 24 -31.48 20.71 25.06
CA THR A 24 -32.75 21.32 24.65
C THR A 24 -32.47 22.57 23.82
N PHE A 25 -32.67 22.48 22.50
CA PHE A 25 -32.80 23.65 21.64
C PHE A 25 -34.23 24.23 21.78
N PRO A 26 -34.40 25.55 21.98
CA PRO A 26 -35.70 26.14 22.31
C PRO A 26 -36.69 26.31 21.14
N GLU A 27 -36.40 25.82 19.93
CA GLU A 27 -37.27 26.04 18.75
C GLU A 27 -37.54 24.74 17.95
N ILE A 28 -38.00 23.68 18.60
CA ILE A 28 -38.49 22.49 17.88
C ILE A 28 -39.93 22.20 18.32
N THR A 29 -40.86 22.46 17.40
CA THR A 29 -42.27 22.03 17.48
C THR A 29 -42.34 20.52 17.69
N CYS A 30 -43.16 20.09 18.65
CA CYS A 30 -43.31 18.71 19.09
C CYS A 30 -43.52 17.73 17.92
N VAL A 31 -42.51 16.92 17.61
CA VAL A 31 -42.64 15.75 16.73
C VAL A 31 -43.11 14.58 17.60
N ASP A 32 -44.36 14.16 17.41
CA ASP A 32 -45.12 13.32 18.34
C ASP A 32 -44.92 11.80 18.14
N SER A 33 -43.73 11.36 17.72
CA SER A 33 -43.45 9.93 17.59
C SER A 33 -42.01 9.59 17.96
N LYS A 34 -41.84 8.72 18.97
CA LYS A 34 -40.54 8.17 19.39
C LYS A 34 -39.80 7.46 18.24
N THR A 35 -40.54 7.02 17.22
CA THR A 35 -40.04 6.34 16.03
C THR A 35 -39.26 7.26 15.08
N ASP A 36 -39.57 8.56 15.06
CA ASP A 36 -38.93 9.51 14.14
C ASP A 36 -37.55 9.97 14.63
N LEU A 37 -37.39 10.14 15.95
CA LEU A 37 -36.10 10.53 16.56
C LEU A 37 -35.02 9.44 16.42
N ILE A 38 -35.41 8.17 16.54
CA ILE A 38 -34.48 7.04 16.36
C ILE A 38 -34.05 6.95 14.88
N SER A 39 -34.99 7.14 13.95
CA SER A 39 -34.71 7.11 12.51
C SER A 39 -33.77 8.23 12.09
N PHE A 40 -33.94 9.44 12.65
CA PHE A 40 -33.05 10.57 12.41
C PHE A 40 -31.63 10.33 12.94
N TYR A 41 -31.49 9.79 14.16
CA TYR A 41 -30.17 9.46 14.72
C TYR A 41 -29.47 8.33 13.95
N ILE A 42 -30.20 7.29 13.52
CA ILE A 42 -29.65 6.23 12.67
C ILE A 42 -29.19 6.81 11.33
N TRP A 43 -29.94 7.76 10.76
CA TRP A 43 -29.56 8.43 9.52
C TRP A 43 -28.31 9.30 9.69
N GLN A 44 -28.21 10.08 10.78
CA GLN A 44 -27.06 10.92 11.07
C GLN A 44 -25.79 10.10 11.33
N VAL A 45 -25.88 9.02 12.13
CA VAL A 45 -24.75 8.11 12.35
C VAL A 45 -24.34 7.40 11.06
N LYS A 46 -25.29 7.03 10.19
CA LYS A 46 -24.98 6.49 8.86
C LYS A 46 -24.28 7.51 7.96
N GLN A 47 -24.65 8.80 8.04
CA GLN A 47 -23.95 9.87 7.31
C GLN A 47 -22.54 10.08 7.84
N GLU A 48 -22.33 10.14 9.15
CA GLU A 48 -21.01 10.32 9.75
C GLU A 48 -20.10 9.13 9.46
N MET A 49 -20.61 7.88 9.57
CA MET A 49 -19.86 6.67 9.21
C MET A 49 -19.56 6.56 7.70
N ALA A 50 -20.45 7.05 6.83
CA ALA A 50 -20.20 7.13 5.39
C ALA A 50 -19.16 8.21 5.04
N SER A 51 -19.01 9.26 5.86
CA SER A 51 -18.04 10.34 5.63
C SER A 51 -16.59 9.97 6.01
N THR A 52 -16.38 8.91 6.80
CA THR A 52 -15.05 8.52 7.31
C THR A 52 -14.45 7.30 6.62
N GLN A 53 -15.11 6.75 5.59
CA GLN A 53 -14.56 5.62 4.86
C GLN A 53 -13.54 6.12 3.83
N MET A 54 -12.26 6.09 4.20
CA MET A 54 -11.16 6.38 3.28
C MET A 54 -11.29 5.53 2.01
N THR A 55 -11.17 6.19 0.86
CA THR A 55 -11.17 5.51 -0.43
C THR A 55 -9.87 4.73 -0.61
N ALA A 56 -9.86 3.79 -1.56
CA ALA A 56 -8.63 3.08 -1.93
C ALA A 56 -7.54 4.04 -2.41
N GLU A 57 -7.91 5.18 -3.00
CA GLU A 57 -6.98 6.21 -3.46
C GLU A 57 -6.38 6.97 -2.27
N ASP A 58 -7.17 7.33 -1.26
CA ASP A 58 -6.66 7.99 -0.03
C ASP A 58 -5.67 7.08 0.71
N ILE A 59 -5.97 5.79 0.82
CA ILE A 59 -5.08 4.80 1.44
C ILE A 59 -3.79 4.64 0.63
N LEU A 60 -3.90 4.66 -0.70
CA LEU A 60 -2.74 4.57 -1.59
C LEU A 60 -1.84 5.80 -1.45
N ASP A 61 -2.43 7.00 -1.40
CA ASP A 61 -1.68 8.24 -1.22
C ASP A 61 -0.98 8.27 0.15
N GLU A 62 -1.66 7.85 1.23
CA GLU A 62 -1.03 7.68 2.55
C GLU A 62 0.13 6.67 2.49
N SER A 63 -0.06 5.53 1.82
CA SER A 63 0.99 4.51 1.65
C SER A 63 2.20 5.07 0.90
N ILE A 64 1.98 5.91 -0.11
CA ILE A 64 3.04 6.58 -0.86
C ILE A 64 3.81 7.57 0.03
N GLU A 65 3.12 8.40 0.81
CA GLU A 65 3.78 9.35 1.72
C GLU A 65 4.60 8.63 2.79
N GLN A 66 4.07 7.53 3.34
CA GLN A 66 4.83 6.68 4.26
C GLN A 66 6.06 6.05 3.60
N ALA A 67 5.93 5.59 2.34
CA ALA A 67 7.05 5.04 1.58
C ALA A 67 8.12 6.11 1.31
N LYS A 68 7.73 7.33 0.92
CA LYS A 68 8.64 8.49 0.72
C LYS A 68 9.43 8.80 1.98
N SER A 69 8.75 8.93 3.11
CA SER A 69 9.38 9.17 4.42
C SER A 69 10.40 8.06 4.75
N SER A 70 10.06 6.80 4.47
CA SER A 70 10.95 5.66 4.71
C SER A 70 12.20 5.68 3.83
N VAL A 71 12.10 5.98 2.53
CA VAL A 71 13.27 6.01 1.62
C VAL A 71 14.20 7.20 1.88
N GLN A 72 13.71 8.25 2.53
CA GLN A 72 14.53 9.38 2.97
C GLN A 72 15.27 9.12 4.29
N SER A 73 14.97 8.02 4.99
CA SER A 73 15.66 7.68 6.23
C SER A 73 17.13 7.32 5.98
N GLN A 74 18.02 7.92 6.76
CA GLN A 74 19.47 7.67 6.65
C GLN A 74 19.81 6.19 6.92
N GLU A 75 19.07 5.54 7.80
CA GLU A 75 19.23 4.13 8.12
C GLU A 75 19.01 3.25 6.89
N LEU A 76 17.87 3.40 6.21
CA LEU A 76 17.55 2.60 5.03
C LEU A 76 18.51 2.90 3.87
N LEU A 77 18.92 4.15 3.71
CA LEU A 77 19.92 4.55 2.71
C LEU A 77 21.28 3.91 2.97
N ASN A 78 21.71 3.82 4.23
CA ASN A 78 22.97 3.16 4.60
C ASN A 78 22.88 1.66 4.35
N GLN A 79 21.79 1.00 4.78
CA GLN A 79 21.55 -0.42 4.50
C GLN A 79 21.55 -0.71 2.99
N ALA A 80 20.89 0.13 2.20
CA ALA A 80 20.84 0.00 0.75
C ALA A 80 22.23 0.08 0.10
N LYS A 81 23.08 1.00 0.58
CA LYS A 81 24.48 1.13 0.13
C LYS A 81 25.29 -0.11 0.47
N ASP A 82 25.19 -0.59 1.71
CA ASP A 82 25.93 -1.76 2.18
C ASP A 82 25.56 -3.01 1.36
N VAL A 83 24.27 -3.21 1.08
CA VAL A 83 23.76 -4.30 0.24
C VAL A 83 24.32 -4.20 -1.18
N VAL A 84 24.34 -3.01 -1.80
CA VAL A 84 24.89 -2.83 -3.16
C VAL A 84 26.39 -3.11 -3.17
N ILE A 85 27.16 -2.54 -2.24
CA ILE A 85 28.61 -2.73 -2.14
C ILE A 85 28.95 -4.22 -2.01
N ALA A 86 28.24 -4.93 -1.12
CA ALA A 86 28.47 -6.35 -0.89
C ALA A 86 28.15 -7.22 -2.12
N ASN A 87 27.05 -6.95 -2.82
CA ASN A 87 26.61 -7.78 -3.94
C ASN A 87 27.33 -7.47 -5.26
N GLU A 88 27.70 -6.21 -5.48
CA GLU A 88 28.35 -5.77 -6.71
C GLU A 88 29.87 -5.96 -6.68
N ARG A 89 30.41 -6.47 -5.56
CA ARG A 89 31.85 -6.63 -5.33
C ARG A 89 32.61 -5.35 -5.68
N ILE A 90 32.03 -4.22 -5.30
CA ILE A 90 32.73 -2.95 -5.36
C ILE A 90 33.74 -3.05 -4.25
N ASP A 91 34.95 -3.47 -4.60
CA ASP A 91 36.07 -3.55 -3.67
C ASP A 91 36.07 -2.25 -2.88
N LYS A 92 36.05 -2.33 -1.54
CA LYS A 92 36.26 -1.16 -0.68
C LYS A 92 37.59 -0.43 -1.01
N HIS A 93 38.43 -1.04 -1.86
CA HIS A 93 39.70 -0.54 -2.36
C HIS A 93 39.83 -0.52 -3.90
N GLY A 94 38.78 -0.69 -4.70
CA GLY A 94 38.94 -0.93 -6.14
C GLY A 94 37.70 -0.68 -7.00
N ALA A 95 37.45 0.59 -7.32
CA ALA A 95 36.77 0.94 -8.57
C ALA A 95 37.77 0.74 -9.71
N ALA A 96 37.66 -0.37 -10.43
CA ALA A 96 38.49 -0.73 -11.57
C ALA A 96 38.16 0.06 -12.87
N THR A 97 37.77 1.33 -12.74
CA THR A 97 38.01 2.33 -13.79
C THR A 97 38.93 3.38 -13.19
N TRP A 98 40.21 3.22 -13.49
CA TRP A 98 41.24 4.14 -13.06
C TRP A 98 41.18 5.44 -13.89
N PRO A 99 41.18 6.64 -13.27
CA PRO A 99 41.07 6.87 -11.84
C PRO A 99 39.59 7.09 -11.42
N PRO A 100 39.10 6.40 -10.36
CA PRO A 100 37.93 6.87 -9.64
C PRO A 100 38.30 8.16 -8.93
N LEU A 101 37.57 9.23 -9.20
CA LEU A 101 37.77 10.49 -8.50
C LEU A 101 37.55 10.26 -6.98
N PRO A 102 38.48 10.68 -6.11
CA PRO A 102 38.27 10.62 -4.67
C PRO A 102 36.99 11.38 -4.32
N GLY A 103 36.02 10.69 -3.72
CA GLY A 103 34.74 11.27 -3.30
C GLY A 103 33.51 10.93 -4.16
N VAL A 104 33.65 10.17 -5.26
CA VAL A 104 32.48 9.75 -6.06
C VAL A 104 31.95 8.42 -5.56
N LEU A 105 30.94 8.46 -4.68
CA LEU A 105 30.22 7.28 -4.23
C LEU A 105 29.47 6.64 -5.42
N PRO A 106 29.35 5.29 -5.46
CA PRO A 106 28.53 4.63 -6.46
C PRO A 106 27.10 5.18 -6.36
N GLN A 107 26.58 5.67 -7.48
CA GLN A 107 25.20 6.10 -7.56
C GLN A 107 24.31 4.87 -7.44
N ILE A 108 23.37 4.92 -6.49
CA ILE A 108 22.43 3.83 -6.26
C ILE A 108 21.00 4.29 -6.56
N THR A 109 20.17 3.34 -6.96
CA THR A 109 18.72 3.48 -7.02
C THR A 109 18.12 2.67 -5.89
N LEU A 110 17.26 3.30 -5.09
CA LEU A 110 16.52 2.68 -3.98
C LEU A 110 15.01 2.77 -4.27
N ILE A 111 14.34 1.62 -4.29
CA ILE A 111 12.87 1.56 -4.23
C ILE A 111 12.49 1.09 -2.83
N GLY A 112 11.77 1.92 -2.09
CA GLY A 112 11.07 1.50 -0.87
C GLY A 112 9.57 1.52 -1.12
N GLY A 113 8.83 0.65 -0.44
CA GLY A 113 7.39 0.64 -0.60
C GLY A 113 6.60 0.20 0.61
N VAL A 114 5.32 0.57 0.59
CA VAL A 114 4.31 0.23 1.59
C VAL A 114 3.19 -0.54 0.89
N LEU A 115 2.91 -1.71 1.43
CA LEU A 115 1.86 -2.62 0.99
C LEU A 115 0.74 -2.59 2.02
N THR A 116 -0.50 -2.38 1.59
CA THR A 116 -1.68 -2.28 2.48
C THR A 116 -2.72 -3.32 2.09
N ASN A 117 -3.08 -4.18 3.03
CA ASN A 117 -4.07 -5.22 2.87
C ASN A 117 -5.46 -4.76 3.32
N LYS A 118 -6.42 -4.83 2.40
CA LYS A 118 -7.86 -4.63 2.61
C LYS A 118 -8.67 -5.84 2.13
N ALA A 119 -8.01 -6.96 1.86
CA ALA A 119 -8.67 -8.24 1.60
C ALA A 119 -9.12 -8.90 2.92
N ASN A 120 -9.91 -9.95 2.80
CA ASN A 120 -10.38 -10.73 3.94
C ASN A 120 -9.27 -11.64 4.50
N GLY A 121 -8.72 -11.27 5.66
CA GLY A 121 -7.65 -12.01 6.32
C GLY A 121 -6.26 -11.67 5.79
N ALA A 122 -5.25 -12.35 6.31
CA ALA A 122 -3.86 -12.06 5.97
C ALA A 122 -3.48 -12.62 4.59
N LEU A 123 -2.64 -11.87 3.85
CA LEU A 123 -2.10 -12.31 2.57
C LEU A 123 -0.73 -12.98 2.78
N SER A 124 -0.48 -14.09 2.11
CA SER A 124 0.80 -14.78 2.14
C SER A 124 1.54 -14.62 0.82
N VAL A 125 2.84 -14.37 0.88
CA VAL A 125 3.70 -14.38 -0.32
C VAL A 125 3.64 -15.80 -0.90
N MET A 126 3.25 -15.88 -2.16
CA MET A 126 3.11 -17.14 -2.90
C MET A 126 4.29 -17.36 -3.85
N ASP A 127 4.72 -16.30 -4.53
CA ASP A 127 5.89 -16.33 -5.41
C ASP A 127 6.50 -14.93 -5.52
N GLU A 128 7.78 -14.84 -5.83
CA GLU A 128 8.50 -13.59 -6.04
C GLU A 128 9.52 -13.73 -7.17
N HIS A 129 9.73 -12.66 -7.91
CA HIS A 129 10.67 -12.66 -9.02
C HIS A 129 11.50 -11.39 -9.03
N LYS A 130 12.83 -11.56 -9.04
CA LYS A 130 13.78 -10.45 -9.07
C LYS A 130 14.47 -10.42 -10.42
N TYR A 131 14.13 -9.43 -11.24
CA TYR A 131 14.75 -9.22 -12.55
C TYR A 131 16.08 -8.46 -12.40
N ALA A 132 16.12 -7.44 -11.52
CA ALA A 132 17.30 -6.62 -11.27
C ALA A 132 17.29 -6.04 -9.85
N GLY A 133 18.50 -5.80 -9.32
CA GLY A 133 18.73 -5.25 -7.99
C GLY A 133 18.83 -6.29 -6.89
N HIS A 134 18.81 -5.81 -5.64
CA HIS A 134 19.07 -6.56 -4.43
C HIS A 134 18.03 -6.21 -3.37
N ILE A 135 17.63 -7.20 -2.57
CA ILE A 135 16.64 -7.00 -1.51
C ILE A 135 17.35 -6.38 -0.31
N VAL A 136 16.86 -5.23 0.15
CA VAL A 136 17.29 -4.56 1.38
C VAL A 136 16.37 -4.95 2.53
N SER A 137 15.06 -4.94 2.26
CA SER A 137 14.03 -5.39 3.20
C SER A 137 13.03 -6.27 2.44
N VAL A 138 12.80 -7.48 2.96
CA VAL A 138 11.95 -8.51 2.36
C VAL A 138 10.47 -8.10 2.35
N TYR A 139 9.69 -8.72 1.48
CA TYR A 139 8.25 -8.54 1.48
C TYR A 139 7.61 -9.10 2.77
N PRO A 140 6.63 -8.40 3.37
CA PRO A 140 5.94 -8.88 4.57
C PRO A 140 5.19 -10.18 4.26
N ASN A 141 5.46 -11.22 5.05
CA ASN A 141 4.80 -12.51 4.92
C ASN A 141 4.54 -13.13 6.32
N PRO A 142 3.28 -13.16 6.80
CA PRO A 142 2.07 -12.68 6.13
C PRO A 142 1.93 -11.16 6.17
N LEU A 143 1.28 -10.59 5.17
CA LEU A 143 0.82 -9.20 5.14
C LEU A 143 -0.56 -9.11 5.81
N GLN A 144 -0.60 -8.67 7.06
CA GLN A 144 -1.84 -8.57 7.84
C GLN A 144 -2.64 -7.31 7.52
N ILE A 145 -2.07 -6.13 7.80
CA ILE A 145 -2.71 -4.83 7.60
C ILE A 145 -1.86 -3.97 6.66
N ALA A 146 -0.61 -3.74 7.05
CA ALA A 146 0.36 -3.04 6.21
C ALA A 146 1.76 -3.62 6.45
N GLY A 147 2.65 -3.44 5.49
CA GLY A 147 4.05 -3.82 5.63
C GLY A 147 4.94 -3.12 4.62
N ARG A 148 6.24 -3.10 4.93
CA ARG A 148 7.24 -2.37 4.15
C ARG A 148 8.18 -3.33 3.44
N PHE A 149 8.73 -2.88 2.33
CA PHE A 149 9.81 -3.58 1.61
C PHE A 149 10.79 -2.55 1.04
N ALA A 150 11.98 -2.98 0.69
CA ALA A 150 12.96 -2.14 0.04
C ALA A 150 13.93 -2.95 -0.84
N LEU A 151 14.26 -2.41 -2.00
CA LEU A 151 15.22 -2.97 -2.94
C LEU A 151 16.19 -1.87 -3.40
N SER A 152 17.45 -2.23 -3.61
CA SER A 152 18.48 -1.32 -4.09
C SER A 152 19.32 -1.91 -5.22
N ALA A 153 19.88 -1.05 -6.05
CA ALA A 153 20.79 -1.42 -7.12
C ALA A 153 21.74 -0.27 -7.45
N LEU A 154 22.76 -0.53 -8.27
CA LEU A 154 23.46 0.54 -8.97
C LEU A 154 22.51 1.25 -9.93
N THR A 155 22.61 2.58 -10.03
CA THR A 155 21.77 3.39 -10.92
C THR A 155 21.89 2.97 -12.39
N THR A 156 23.03 2.42 -12.80
CA THR A 156 23.25 1.89 -14.15
C THR A 156 22.42 0.64 -14.45
N LYS A 157 22.06 -0.15 -13.43
CA LYS A 157 21.23 -1.36 -13.57
C LYS A 157 19.76 -1.08 -13.24
N GLY A 158 19.51 -0.26 -12.22
CA GLY A 158 18.19 -0.02 -11.67
C GLY A 158 17.63 -1.21 -10.91
N VAL A 159 16.44 -1.03 -10.36
CA VAL A 159 15.69 -2.04 -9.61
C VAL A 159 14.51 -2.52 -10.45
N LYS A 160 14.28 -3.83 -10.50
CA LYS A 160 13.10 -4.42 -11.14
C LYS A 160 12.72 -5.73 -10.46
N ALA A 161 11.50 -5.82 -9.93
CA ALA A 161 11.01 -7.00 -9.22
C ALA A 161 9.49 -7.15 -9.33
N ALA A 162 9.01 -8.32 -8.94
CA ALA A 162 7.61 -8.65 -8.79
C ALA A 162 7.39 -9.54 -7.57
N VAL A 163 6.20 -9.44 -6.99
CA VAL A 163 5.73 -10.28 -5.88
C VAL A 163 4.29 -10.67 -6.12
N VAL A 164 3.94 -11.90 -5.78
CA VAL A 164 2.57 -12.40 -5.82
C VAL A 164 2.12 -12.78 -4.41
N TYR A 165 1.04 -12.16 -3.99
CA TYR A 165 0.33 -12.50 -2.77
C TYR A 165 -0.84 -13.42 -3.07
N SER A 166 -1.12 -14.34 -2.15
CA SER A 166 -2.33 -15.16 -2.16
C SER A 166 -3.09 -15.00 -0.85
N GLY A 167 -4.40 -15.16 -0.90
CA GLY A 167 -5.27 -14.96 0.24
C GLY A 167 -6.71 -15.30 -0.12
N LYS A 168 -7.67 -14.78 0.65
CA LYS A 168 -9.09 -14.96 0.39
C LYS A 168 -9.78 -13.63 0.18
N ASN A 169 -10.82 -13.64 -0.65
CA ASN A 169 -11.72 -12.51 -0.82
C ASN A 169 -12.82 -12.52 0.27
N LYS A 170 -13.70 -11.53 0.27
CA LYS A 170 -14.86 -11.43 1.19
C LYS A 170 -15.85 -12.59 1.10
N TYR A 171 -15.79 -13.39 0.04
CA TYR A 171 -16.61 -14.59 -0.19
C TYR A 171 -15.86 -15.89 0.15
N ASP A 172 -14.71 -15.81 0.84
CA ASP A 172 -13.84 -16.93 1.22
C ASP A 172 -13.23 -17.70 0.02
N VAL A 173 -13.24 -17.11 -1.18
CA VAL A 173 -12.63 -17.67 -2.40
C VAL A 173 -11.14 -17.34 -2.43
N LYS A 174 -10.31 -18.34 -2.74
CA LYS A 174 -8.85 -18.18 -2.85
C LYS A 174 -8.48 -17.33 -4.07
N CYS A 175 -7.76 -16.25 -3.84
CA CYS A 175 -7.37 -15.29 -4.86
C CYS A 175 -5.86 -15.01 -4.83
N GLY A 176 -5.38 -14.38 -5.89
CA GLY A 176 -4.02 -13.87 -5.98
C GLY A 176 -3.94 -12.43 -6.47
N TRP A 177 -2.86 -11.75 -6.09
CA TRP A 177 -2.53 -10.39 -6.49
C TRP A 177 -1.05 -10.32 -6.86
N LEU A 178 -0.75 -9.99 -8.10
CA LEU A 178 0.60 -9.77 -8.61
C LEU A 178 0.87 -8.28 -8.67
N LEU A 179 1.98 -7.88 -8.07
CA LEU A 179 2.53 -6.53 -8.16
C LEU A 179 3.93 -6.60 -8.75
N ALA A 180 4.19 -5.86 -9.82
CA ALA A 180 5.51 -5.72 -10.40
C ALA A 180 5.89 -4.24 -10.52
N PHE A 181 7.14 -3.91 -10.27
CA PHE A 181 7.62 -2.54 -10.27
C PHE A 181 9.06 -2.45 -10.79
N ALA A 182 9.40 -1.32 -11.38
CA ALA A 182 10.73 -1.01 -11.87
C ALA A 182 11.07 0.45 -11.62
N ASP A 183 12.35 0.71 -11.37
CA ASP A 183 12.98 2.00 -11.52
C ASP A 183 14.35 1.77 -12.16
N THR A 184 14.42 1.98 -13.46
CA THR A 184 15.61 1.69 -14.25
C THR A 184 15.96 2.89 -15.12
N LYS A 185 17.25 3.07 -15.42
CA LYS A 185 17.71 4.16 -16.28
C LYS A 185 17.01 4.21 -17.65
N HIS A 186 16.66 3.05 -18.21
CA HIS A 186 16.09 2.95 -19.56
C HIS A 186 14.56 3.00 -19.58
N ALA A 187 13.89 2.32 -18.65
CA ALA A 187 12.42 2.28 -18.62
C ALA A 187 11.81 3.38 -17.72
N GLY A 188 12.62 4.01 -16.87
CA GLY A 188 12.14 4.87 -15.80
C GLY A 188 11.35 4.09 -14.74
N ARG A 189 10.49 4.83 -14.03
CA ARG A 189 9.57 4.30 -13.03
C ARG A 189 8.36 3.65 -13.69
N LYS A 190 8.13 2.37 -13.39
CA LYS A 190 7.04 1.57 -13.95
C LYS A 190 6.40 0.74 -12.85
N ILE A 191 5.09 0.57 -12.90
CA ILE A 191 4.36 -0.31 -12.01
C ILE A 191 3.24 -1.03 -12.76
N TYR A 192 3.08 -2.31 -12.47
CA TYR A 192 2.13 -3.20 -13.10
C TYR A 192 1.43 -4.04 -12.04
N ALA A 193 0.15 -4.31 -12.26
CA ALA A 193 -0.68 -5.04 -11.33
C ALA A 193 -1.59 -6.02 -12.08
N GLU A 194 -1.81 -7.18 -11.49
CA GLU A 194 -2.87 -8.11 -11.86
C GLU A 194 -3.51 -8.72 -10.61
N CYS A 195 -4.79 -9.06 -10.68
CA CYS A 195 -5.46 -9.83 -9.65
C CYS A 195 -6.40 -10.86 -10.30
N GLY A 196 -6.90 -11.80 -9.49
CA GLY A 196 -7.85 -12.82 -9.95
C GLY A 196 -7.84 -14.09 -9.11
N PRO A 197 -8.36 -15.22 -9.64
CA PRO A 197 -8.34 -16.50 -8.95
C PRO A 197 -6.91 -16.96 -8.71
N LYS A 198 -6.66 -17.64 -7.57
CA LYS A 198 -5.31 -18.07 -7.19
C LYS A 198 -4.64 -18.92 -8.28
N GLU A 199 -5.43 -19.76 -8.96
CA GLU A 199 -4.98 -20.72 -9.97
C GLU A 199 -4.28 -20.04 -11.15
N LYS A 200 -4.65 -18.79 -11.47
CA LYS A 200 -4.00 -17.97 -12.51
C LYS A 200 -2.50 -17.79 -12.26
N PHE A 201 -2.08 -17.85 -11.00
CA PHE A 201 -0.71 -17.58 -10.59
C PHE A 201 0.09 -18.85 -10.24
N ASN A 202 -0.45 -20.05 -10.47
CA ASN A 202 0.27 -21.30 -10.23
C ASN A 202 1.46 -21.51 -11.20
N LYS A 203 1.42 -20.87 -12.38
CA LYS A 203 2.46 -20.92 -13.41
C LYS A 203 2.59 -19.54 -14.05
N ILE A 204 3.40 -18.68 -13.43
CA ILE A 204 3.57 -17.30 -13.89
C ILE A 204 4.58 -17.28 -15.04
N ASP A 205 4.17 -16.74 -16.19
CA ASP A 205 5.12 -16.36 -17.26
C ASP A 205 5.78 -15.03 -16.89
N TRP A 206 6.91 -15.11 -16.17
CA TRP A 206 7.67 -13.94 -15.74
C TRP A 206 8.15 -13.08 -16.92
N ALA A 207 8.43 -13.67 -18.07
CA ALA A 207 8.80 -12.90 -19.26
C ALA A 207 7.60 -12.08 -19.79
N HIS A 208 6.38 -12.62 -19.71
CA HIS A 208 5.16 -11.85 -20.01
C HIS A 208 4.96 -10.70 -19.03
N VAL A 209 5.11 -10.95 -17.73
CA VAL A 209 5.00 -9.93 -16.69
C VAL A 209 6.03 -8.82 -16.92
N GLU A 210 7.26 -9.15 -17.27
CA GLU A 210 8.29 -8.16 -17.58
C GLU A 210 7.92 -7.30 -18.79
N ARG A 211 7.44 -7.90 -19.88
CA ARG A 211 6.99 -7.15 -21.07
C ARG A 211 5.87 -6.18 -20.72
N LYS A 212 4.88 -6.63 -19.93
CA LYS A 212 3.78 -5.77 -19.45
C LYS A 212 4.30 -4.63 -18.59
N LEU A 213 5.19 -4.91 -17.64
CA LEU A 213 5.82 -3.92 -16.79
C LEU A 213 6.61 -2.87 -17.59
N ASN A 214 7.40 -3.30 -18.58
CA ASN A 214 8.17 -2.39 -19.42
C ASN A 214 7.27 -1.42 -20.23
N SER A 215 6.04 -1.85 -20.57
CA SER A 215 5.03 -1.03 -21.26
C SER A 215 4.14 -0.21 -20.33
N ALA A 216 4.24 -0.38 -19.00
CA ALA A 216 3.30 0.18 -18.04
C ALA A 216 3.52 1.69 -17.79
N GLY A 217 2.66 2.27 -16.95
CA GLY A 217 2.79 3.63 -16.42
C GLY A 217 3.34 3.67 -15.00
N THR A 218 3.17 4.81 -14.32
CA THR A 218 3.50 5.00 -12.90
C THR A 218 2.33 4.70 -11.96
N VAL A 219 1.16 4.38 -12.52
CA VAL A 219 -0.05 3.98 -11.80
C VAL A 219 -0.57 2.69 -12.42
N ALA A 220 -0.95 1.73 -11.59
CA ALA A 220 -1.59 0.49 -12.01
C ALA A 220 -2.90 0.31 -11.25
N LYS A 221 -3.95 -0.07 -11.98
CA LYS A 221 -5.26 -0.44 -11.44
C LYS A 221 -5.65 -1.77 -12.07
N ALA A 222 -5.83 -2.80 -11.27
CA ALA A 222 -6.31 -4.10 -11.70
C ALA A 222 -7.60 -4.44 -10.96
N TYR A 223 -8.56 -5.02 -11.68
CA TYR A 223 -9.83 -5.47 -11.14
C TYR A 223 -10.26 -6.76 -11.83
N ASP A 224 -10.67 -7.76 -11.06
CA ASP A 224 -11.23 -9.01 -11.55
C ASP A 224 -12.69 -9.11 -11.09
N VAL A 225 -13.61 -9.13 -12.05
CA VAL A 225 -15.07 -9.18 -11.80
C VAL A 225 -15.47 -10.52 -11.18
N ALA A 226 -14.86 -11.62 -11.61
CA ALA A 226 -15.25 -12.97 -11.19
C ALA A 226 -14.89 -13.24 -9.74
N THR A 227 -13.73 -12.76 -9.29
CA THR A 227 -13.31 -12.89 -7.88
C THR A 227 -13.63 -11.66 -7.03
N GLY A 228 -14.04 -10.54 -7.64
CA GLY A 228 -14.28 -9.28 -6.94
C GLY A 228 -13.02 -8.67 -6.32
N THR A 229 -11.84 -9.07 -6.77
CA THR A 229 -10.56 -8.59 -6.25
C THR A 229 -10.09 -7.36 -7.01
N ALA A 230 -9.37 -6.48 -6.32
CA ALA A 230 -8.74 -5.32 -6.93
C ALA A 230 -7.33 -5.11 -6.39
N LEU A 231 -6.49 -4.45 -7.18
CA LEU A 231 -5.17 -3.97 -6.79
C LEU A 231 -4.96 -2.57 -7.33
N TYR A 232 -4.69 -1.62 -6.45
CA TYR A 232 -4.33 -0.25 -6.79
C TYR A 232 -2.89 -0.03 -6.40
N ALA A 233 -2.07 0.46 -7.33
CA ALA A 233 -0.66 0.69 -7.05
C ALA A 233 -0.14 1.95 -7.76
N ARG A 234 0.84 2.58 -7.14
CA ARG A 234 1.52 3.77 -7.67
C ARG A 234 3.00 3.71 -7.34
N ILE A 235 3.82 4.26 -8.22
CA ILE A 235 5.23 4.52 -7.97
C ILE A 235 5.54 5.98 -8.29
N VAL A 236 6.24 6.65 -7.38
CA VAL A 236 6.73 8.02 -7.52
C VAL A 236 8.19 8.06 -7.12
N GLY A 237 8.94 9.08 -7.53
CA GLY A 237 10.35 9.18 -7.16
C GLY A 237 10.96 10.51 -7.52
N SER A 238 12.13 10.78 -6.94
CA SER A 238 12.98 11.93 -7.24
C SER A 238 14.38 11.43 -7.61
N ASP A 239 14.97 12.13 -8.58
CA ASP A 239 16.34 11.90 -9.03
C ASP A 239 17.25 12.95 -8.36
N ASP A 240 17.38 12.85 -7.03
CA ASP A 240 18.13 13.82 -6.22
C ASP A 240 19.62 13.48 -6.21
N GLY A 241 20.32 13.86 -7.28
CA GLY A 241 21.78 13.81 -7.35
C GLY A 241 22.34 12.38 -7.36
N ALA A 242 23.06 12.00 -6.30
CA ALA A 242 23.82 10.74 -6.25
C ALA A 242 22.96 9.51 -5.89
N VAL A 243 21.72 9.70 -5.42
CA VAL A 243 20.81 8.60 -5.06
C VAL A 243 19.46 8.84 -5.71
N GLY A 244 19.06 7.95 -6.62
CA GLY A 244 17.68 7.92 -7.10
C GLY A 244 16.80 7.23 -6.05
N THR A 245 15.76 7.89 -5.57
CA THR A 245 14.80 7.29 -4.63
C THR A 245 13.42 7.22 -5.24
N SER A 246 12.80 6.05 -5.08
CA SER A 246 11.44 5.79 -5.53
C SER A 246 10.63 5.19 -4.39
N ALA A 247 9.41 5.69 -4.25
CA ALA A 247 8.40 5.24 -3.30
C ALA A 247 7.28 4.53 -4.05
N ALA A 248 7.02 3.27 -3.68
CA ALA A 248 5.93 2.46 -4.23
C ALA A 248 4.85 2.20 -3.17
N GLY A 249 3.59 2.34 -3.56
CA GLY A 249 2.44 2.03 -2.72
C GLY A 249 1.53 1.03 -3.42
N ALA A 250 0.96 0.09 -2.68
CA ALA A 250 -0.06 -0.82 -3.22
C ALA A 250 -1.13 -1.16 -2.19
N VAL A 251 -2.40 -1.18 -2.63
CA VAL A 251 -3.57 -1.50 -1.82
C VAL A 251 -4.28 -2.72 -2.42
N PHE A 252 -4.33 -3.81 -1.67
CA PHE A 252 -4.93 -5.09 -2.04
C PHE A 252 -6.37 -5.17 -1.54
N HIS A 253 -7.34 -5.40 -2.42
CA HIS A 253 -8.75 -5.60 -2.06
C HIS A 253 -9.24 -6.98 -2.50
N GLY A 254 -10.12 -7.57 -1.69
CA GLY A 254 -10.81 -8.84 -1.96
C GLY A 254 -12.00 -9.04 -1.04
#